data_AF-A0A960Y8R4-F1
#
_entry.id   AF-A0A960Y8R4-F1
#
_cell.length_a   1.000
_cell.length_b   1.000
_cell.length_c   1.000
_cell.angle_alpha   90.00
_cell.angle_beta   90.00
_cell.angle_gamma   90.00
#
_symmetry.space_group_name_H-M   'P 1'
#
loop_
_entity.id
_entity.type
_entity.pdbx_description
1 polymer ?
#
loop_
_entity_poly.entity_id
_entity_poly.type
_entity_poly.pdbx_seq_one_letter_code
_entity_poly.pdbx_strand_id
1 'polypeptide(L)'
;MMLSRTMIGVWALLFGLSALGILPLACGDDDDDDGVLAENPNPSGSGDTSDDDDDTTDDDTSDDDDDGVKTAFVVYPQGDVAEGNDFANFIERNSDFETVLIVETALDSANLASADVFVLTPDTQWFSPADYDAIHESNIPALAVGEGGSLFLAAVGSQIGYDDVVFSSEKQVRVEDASHEIFTEPNDLDVVDGETFSVMSDLTALYPPVTDDPSNSGVSTLATPVSNTARGAIAFESRGYMNFGFDFETDNLTGLGADLFINCLEFLVTQ
;
A
#
# COMPACT_ATOMS: atom_id res chain seq x y z
N MET A 1 19.51 41.94 -3.66
CA MET A 1 19.86 41.53 -2.28
C MET A 1 19.51 40.06 -2.16
N MET A 2 20.52 39.20 -2.28
CA MET A 2 20.39 37.75 -2.18
C MET A 2 20.47 37.37 -0.70
N LEU A 3 19.41 36.77 -0.16
CA LEU A 3 19.42 36.18 1.18
C LEU A 3 19.70 34.69 1.04
N SER A 4 20.95 34.33 1.37
CA SER A 4 21.40 32.96 1.60
C SER A 4 20.68 32.43 2.83
N ARG A 5 19.89 31.36 2.67
CA ARG A 5 19.32 30.58 3.78
C ARG A 5 20.30 29.47 4.14
N THR A 6 20.80 29.53 5.37
CA THR A 6 21.65 28.54 6.01
C THR A 6 20.77 27.42 6.56
N MET A 7 20.91 26.20 6.02
CA MET A 7 20.39 24.98 6.65
C MET A 7 21.17 24.70 7.93
N ILE A 8 20.48 24.58 9.05
CA ILE A 8 21.01 24.06 10.32
C ILE A 8 20.37 22.70 10.50
N GLY A 9 21.13 21.64 10.22
CA GLY A 9 20.77 20.28 10.60
C GLY A 9 21.01 20.08 12.09
N VAL A 10 20.02 19.53 12.78
CA VAL A 10 20.17 18.98 14.14
C VAL A 10 19.63 17.56 14.10
N TRP A 11 20.53 16.61 13.87
CA TRP A 11 20.33 15.20 14.18
C TRP A 11 20.71 14.97 15.64
N ALA A 12 19.80 14.44 16.45
CA ALA A 12 20.12 13.97 17.79
C ALA A 12 19.42 12.63 18.08
N LEU A 13 20.20 11.57 17.82
CA LEU A 13 20.15 10.22 18.38
C LEU A 13 19.53 10.12 19.78
N LEU A 14 18.60 9.18 19.97
CA LEU A 14 18.45 8.49 21.26
C LEU A 14 17.86 7.06 21.06
N PHE A 15 18.71 6.11 20.66
CA PHE A 15 18.38 4.68 20.73
C PHE A 15 18.59 4.16 22.16
N GLY A 16 17.47 3.78 22.80
CA GLY A 16 17.42 3.06 24.06
C GLY A 16 17.56 1.57 23.84
N LEU A 17 18.72 1.04 24.21
CA LEU A 17 19.06 -0.37 24.26
C LEU A 17 18.23 -1.08 25.36
N SER A 18 17.44 -2.10 25.02
CA SER A 18 17.03 -3.12 26.00
C SER A 18 17.04 -4.52 25.40
N ALA A 19 17.73 -5.38 26.13
CA ALA A 19 18.22 -6.69 25.73
C ALA A 19 17.17 -7.80 25.82
N LEU A 20 17.27 -8.74 24.87
CA LEU A 20 17.24 -10.20 25.01
C LEU A 20 16.57 -10.78 26.27
N GLY A 21 15.46 -11.48 26.04
CA GLY A 21 14.93 -12.54 26.90
C GLY A 21 14.32 -13.66 26.06
N ILE A 22 15.14 -14.65 25.68
CA ILE A 22 14.69 -15.94 25.14
C ILE A 22 14.47 -16.89 26.32
N LEU A 23 13.38 -17.69 26.28
CA LEU A 23 13.21 -19.11 26.67
C LEU A 23 11.75 -19.37 27.13
N PRO A 24 11.27 -20.64 27.14
CA PRO A 24 11.12 -21.59 26.05
C PRO A 24 9.66 -22.09 25.91
N LEU A 25 9.41 -22.92 24.89
CA LEU A 25 8.17 -23.67 24.67
C LEU A 25 7.69 -24.42 25.93
N ALA A 26 6.38 -24.34 26.19
CA ALA A 26 5.62 -25.35 26.91
C ALA A 26 4.54 -25.88 25.96
N CYS A 27 4.71 -27.14 25.58
CA CYS A 27 3.73 -27.99 24.93
C CYS A 27 2.57 -28.26 25.90
N GLY A 28 1.34 -27.98 25.46
CA GLY A 28 0.12 -28.48 26.06
C GLY A 28 -0.50 -29.47 25.10
N ASP A 29 -0.26 -30.76 25.34
CA ASP A 29 -1.15 -31.83 24.91
C ASP A 29 -2.38 -31.76 25.80
N ASP A 30 -3.55 -31.53 25.23
CA ASP A 30 -4.83 -31.89 25.84
C ASP A 30 -5.57 -32.77 24.83
N ASP A 31 -5.43 -34.06 25.09
CA ASP A 31 -6.39 -35.15 25.04
C ASP A 31 -7.78 -34.86 24.42
N ASP A 32 -8.18 -35.81 23.57
CA ASP A 32 -9.47 -36.52 23.57
C ASP A 32 -10.75 -35.67 23.74
N ASP A 33 -11.71 -35.77 22.81
CA ASP A 33 -12.67 -36.89 22.86
C ASP A 33 -13.76 -36.78 21.76
N ASP A 34 -14.12 -37.97 21.27
CA ASP A 34 -15.39 -38.45 20.69
C ASP A 34 -16.48 -37.52 20.05
N GLY A 35 -16.83 -37.86 18.80
CA GLY A 35 -18.02 -37.33 18.12
C GLY A 35 -18.44 -38.11 16.86
N VAL A 36 -19.00 -39.29 17.06
CA VAL A 36 -19.51 -40.24 16.06
C VAL A 36 -20.85 -39.78 15.44
N LEU A 37 -21.10 -40.22 14.19
CA LEU A 37 -22.40 -40.34 13.45
C LEU A 37 -22.82 -39.09 12.63
N ALA A 38 -23.23 -39.17 11.36
CA ALA A 38 -23.91 -40.27 10.66
C ALA A 38 -23.64 -40.28 9.15
N GLU A 39 -23.56 -41.50 8.63
CA GLU A 39 -23.74 -41.82 7.22
C GLU A 39 -25.15 -41.40 6.75
N ASN A 40 -25.25 -40.78 5.58
CA ASN A 40 -26.49 -40.79 4.82
C ASN A 40 -26.18 -41.17 3.36
N PRO A 41 -26.44 -42.43 2.96
CA PRO A 41 -26.37 -42.82 1.57
C PRO A 41 -27.72 -42.57 0.88
N ASN A 42 -27.65 -42.55 -0.46
CA ASN A 42 -28.69 -42.94 -1.43
C ASN A 42 -29.47 -41.79 -2.14
N PRO A 43 -30.11 -42.04 -3.31
CA PRO A 43 -29.45 -42.06 -4.63
C PRO A 43 -30.28 -41.40 -5.77
N SER A 44 -29.69 -41.41 -6.96
CA SER A 44 -30.33 -41.64 -8.29
C SER A 44 -31.26 -40.59 -8.93
N GLY A 45 -30.89 -40.24 -10.16
CA GLY A 45 -31.73 -39.74 -11.26
C GLY A 45 -30.81 -39.08 -12.29
N SER A 46 -30.24 -39.76 -13.29
CA SER A 46 -30.80 -40.42 -14.49
C SER A 46 -31.45 -39.48 -15.51
N GLY A 47 -30.86 -39.41 -16.72
CA GLY A 47 -31.34 -38.70 -17.91
C GLY A 47 -30.58 -37.37 -18.08
N ASP A 48 -29.93 -37.05 -19.19
CA ASP A 48 -30.25 -37.35 -20.58
C ASP A 48 -28.99 -37.27 -21.46
N THR A 49 -29.02 -38.01 -22.57
CA THR A 49 -27.98 -38.18 -23.58
C THR A 49 -28.42 -37.50 -24.87
N SER A 50 -27.61 -36.60 -25.42
CA SER A 50 -27.47 -36.31 -26.86
C SER A 50 -26.41 -35.21 -26.97
N ASP A 51 -25.24 -35.50 -27.55
CA ASP A 51 -24.99 -35.56 -29.01
C ASP A 51 -25.37 -34.23 -29.68
N ASP A 52 -24.34 -33.49 -30.11
CA ASP A 52 -24.24 -32.65 -31.33
C ASP A 52 -22.92 -31.86 -31.20
N ASP A 53 -21.86 -32.32 -31.87
CA ASP A 53 -21.33 -31.77 -33.14
C ASP A 53 -20.50 -30.50 -32.91
N ASP A 54 -19.17 -30.62 -32.92
CA ASP A 54 -18.34 -30.29 -34.09
C ASP A 54 -18.29 -28.77 -34.34
N ASP A 55 -17.34 -28.10 -33.68
CA ASP A 55 -16.62 -27.03 -34.36
C ASP A 55 -15.13 -27.13 -34.02
N THR A 56 -14.34 -27.38 -35.05
CA THR A 56 -12.90 -27.58 -35.06
C THR A 56 -12.18 -26.34 -35.60
N THR A 57 -12.67 -25.15 -35.27
CA THR A 57 -12.02 -23.90 -35.67
C THR A 57 -12.16 -22.79 -34.62
N ASP A 58 -11.32 -22.84 -33.58
CA ASP A 58 -10.85 -21.64 -32.87
C ASP A 58 -9.33 -21.83 -32.79
N ASP A 59 -8.58 -21.35 -33.79
CA ASP A 59 -7.95 -20.02 -33.74
C ASP A 59 -7.47 -19.71 -32.31
N ASP A 60 -6.47 -20.50 -31.89
CA ASP A 60 -5.56 -20.18 -30.79
C ASP A 60 -4.86 -18.85 -31.13
N THR A 61 -5.60 -17.75 -31.05
CA THR A 61 -5.04 -16.42 -30.92
C THR A 61 -4.30 -16.43 -29.61
N SER A 62 -3.00 -16.63 -29.75
CA SER A 62 -1.94 -16.37 -28.81
C SER A 62 -1.98 -14.92 -28.34
N ASP A 63 -3.05 -14.56 -27.66
CA ASP A 63 -3.09 -13.46 -26.69
C ASP A 63 -2.64 -14.10 -25.37
N ASP A 64 -1.43 -14.65 -25.39
CA ASP A 64 -0.58 -14.68 -24.21
C ASP A 64 -0.28 -13.21 -23.95
N ASP A 65 -1.26 -12.49 -23.40
CA ASP A 65 -1.07 -11.26 -22.66
C ASP A 65 -0.25 -11.67 -21.44
N ASP A 66 1.05 -11.94 -21.67
CA ASP A 66 2.10 -11.96 -20.67
C ASP A 66 2.24 -10.51 -20.23
N ASP A 67 1.22 -10.02 -19.52
CA ASP A 67 1.25 -8.82 -18.71
C ASP A 67 2.18 -9.10 -17.55
N GLY A 68 3.47 -9.23 -17.90
CA GLY A 68 4.51 -9.85 -17.08
C GLY A 68 4.36 -9.49 -15.61
N VAL A 69 4.52 -10.50 -14.77
CA VAL A 69 4.27 -10.43 -13.32
C VAL A 69 4.75 -9.10 -12.73
N LYS A 70 3.80 -8.31 -12.21
CA LYS A 70 4.08 -7.02 -11.58
C LYS A 70 4.85 -7.23 -10.28
N THR A 71 5.87 -6.42 -10.05
CA THR A 71 6.75 -6.56 -8.89
C THR A 71 6.67 -5.33 -7.99
N ALA A 72 6.23 -5.51 -6.75
CA ALA A 72 6.21 -4.49 -5.72
C ALA A 72 7.42 -4.64 -4.79
N PHE A 73 8.25 -3.61 -4.69
CA PHE A 73 9.34 -3.55 -3.72
C PHE A 73 8.81 -2.96 -2.41
N VAL A 74 8.67 -3.80 -1.38
CA VAL A 74 8.23 -3.37 -0.05
C VAL A 74 9.46 -2.93 0.74
N VAL A 75 9.55 -1.62 0.97
CA VAL A 75 10.65 -0.98 1.69
C VAL A 75 10.28 -0.81 3.15
N TYR A 76 11.07 -1.43 4.03
CA TYR A 76 10.79 -1.50 5.48
C TYR A 76 12.02 -1.06 6.31
N PRO A 77 11.84 -0.62 7.57
CA PRO A 77 12.92 -0.08 8.38
C PRO A 77 13.89 -1.16 8.86
N GLN A 78 15.12 -0.73 9.14
CA GLN A 78 16.13 -1.66 9.65
C GLN A 78 15.73 -2.24 11.02
N GLY A 79 15.51 -3.55 11.04
CA GLY A 79 15.20 -4.29 12.27
C GLY A 79 13.73 -4.65 12.43
N ASP A 80 12.84 -4.19 11.54
CA ASP A 80 11.43 -4.58 11.52
C ASP A 80 11.04 -5.34 10.25
N VAL A 81 11.60 -6.54 10.12
CA VAL A 81 11.21 -7.43 9.02
C VAL A 81 9.75 -7.91 9.16
N ALA A 82 9.14 -7.77 10.34
CA ALA A 82 7.76 -8.20 10.55
C ALA A 82 6.80 -7.26 9.81
N GLU A 83 7.00 -5.94 9.91
CA GLU A 83 6.24 -4.95 9.14
C GLU A 83 6.37 -5.20 7.62
N GLY A 84 7.60 -5.39 7.12
CA GLY A 84 7.81 -5.71 5.70
C GLY A 84 7.07 -6.97 5.25
N ASN A 85 7.12 -8.05 6.03
CA ASN A 85 6.39 -9.28 5.73
C ASN A 85 4.87 -9.08 5.79
N ASP A 86 4.36 -8.26 6.71
CA ASP A 86 2.92 -7.98 6.82
C ASP A 86 2.38 -7.35 5.54
N PHE A 87 3.04 -6.29 5.07
CA PHE A 87 2.71 -5.64 3.79
C PHE A 87 2.86 -6.58 2.60
N ALA A 88 3.96 -7.34 2.52
CA ALA A 88 4.17 -8.30 1.43
C ALA A 88 3.05 -9.35 1.36
N ASN A 89 2.75 -10.02 2.48
CA ASN A 89 1.69 -11.02 2.55
C ASN A 89 0.31 -10.41 2.23
N PHE A 90 0.07 -9.18 2.67
CA PHE A 90 -1.18 -8.47 2.37
C PHE A 90 -1.31 -8.21 0.86
N ILE A 91 -0.25 -7.72 0.20
CA ILE A 91 -0.26 -7.43 -1.24
C ILE A 91 -0.45 -8.71 -2.04
N GLU A 92 0.36 -9.75 -1.80
CA GLU A 92 0.30 -11.03 -2.53
C GLU A 92 -1.03 -11.78 -2.33
N ARG A 93 -1.71 -11.57 -1.20
CA ARG A 93 -3.01 -12.18 -0.94
C ARG A 93 -4.15 -11.49 -1.70
N ASN A 94 -4.01 -10.21 -2.00
CA ASN A 94 -5.10 -9.36 -2.51
C ASN A 94 -4.86 -8.82 -3.93
N SER A 95 -3.77 -9.23 -4.58
CA SER A 95 -3.40 -8.78 -5.93
C SER A 95 -2.49 -9.80 -6.63
N ASP A 96 -2.18 -9.56 -7.89
CA ASP A 96 -1.28 -10.40 -8.69
C ASP A 96 0.19 -9.93 -8.64
N PHE A 97 0.53 -9.03 -7.71
CA PHE A 97 1.90 -8.59 -7.50
C PHE A 97 2.75 -9.68 -6.84
N GLU A 98 3.95 -9.89 -7.35
CA GLU A 98 5.06 -10.49 -6.60
C GLU A 98 5.71 -9.41 -5.72
N THR A 99 6.07 -9.77 -4.49
CA THR A 99 6.72 -8.81 -3.58
C THR A 99 8.19 -9.14 -3.34
N VAL A 100 9.01 -8.09 -3.24
CA VAL A 100 10.41 -8.20 -2.83
C VAL A 100 10.64 -7.27 -1.65
N LEU A 101 11.08 -7.86 -0.54
CA LEU A 101 11.41 -7.11 0.66
C LEU A 101 12.77 -6.44 0.53
N ILE A 102 12.81 -5.13 0.73
CA ILE A 102 14.04 -4.34 0.78
C ILE A 102 14.12 -3.58 2.10
N VAL A 103 15.19 -3.80 2.86
CA VAL A 103 15.47 -2.96 4.02
C VAL A 103 15.90 -1.58 3.53
N GLU A 104 15.37 -0.50 4.12
CA GLU A 104 15.59 0.88 3.68
C GLU A 104 17.09 1.22 3.50
N THR A 105 17.96 0.69 4.36
CA THR A 105 19.41 0.93 4.33
C THR A 105 20.17 0.15 3.25
N ALA A 106 19.48 -0.59 2.39
CA ALA A 106 20.08 -1.39 1.30
C ALA A 106 19.71 -0.89 -0.10
N LEU A 107 18.89 0.17 -0.21
CA LEU A 107 18.38 0.69 -1.48
C LEU A 107 19.49 1.13 -2.43
N ASP A 108 20.57 1.73 -1.91
CA ASP A 108 21.71 2.22 -2.70
C ASP A 108 22.53 1.12 -3.40
N SER A 109 22.38 -0.12 -2.95
CA SER A 109 23.14 -1.28 -3.42
C SER A 109 22.26 -2.35 -4.07
N ALA A 110 20.94 -2.21 -4.00
CA ALA A 110 19.98 -3.10 -4.61
C ALA A 110 19.85 -2.88 -6.13
N ASN A 111 19.46 -3.92 -6.86
CA ASN A 111 19.05 -3.78 -8.25
C ASN A 111 17.56 -3.42 -8.29
N LEU A 112 17.27 -2.14 -8.51
CA LEU A 112 15.90 -1.61 -8.51
C LEU A 112 15.18 -1.78 -9.86
N ALA A 113 15.88 -2.16 -10.92
CA ALA A 113 15.36 -2.14 -12.30
C ALA A 113 14.25 -3.17 -12.58
N SER A 114 13.97 -4.08 -11.64
CA SER A 114 12.88 -5.06 -11.76
C SER A 114 11.65 -4.68 -10.96
N ALA A 115 11.63 -3.53 -10.28
CA ALA A 115 10.44 -3.07 -9.57
C ALA A 115 9.53 -2.28 -10.51
N ASP A 116 8.24 -2.54 -10.42
CA ASP A 116 7.21 -1.74 -11.08
C ASP A 116 6.68 -0.64 -10.15
N VAL A 117 6.71 -0.89 -8.83
CA VAL A 117 6.30 0.08 -7.81
C VAL A 117 7.05 -0.14 -6.50
N PHE A 118 7.28 0.94 -5.76
CA PHE A 118 7.72 0.88 -4.37
C PHE A 118 6.55 1.05 -3.40
N VAL A 119 6.55 0.25 -2.34
CA VAL A 119 5.66 0.43 -1.18
C VAL A 119 6.50 0.81 0.01
N LEU A 120 6.35 2.03 0.49
CA LEU A 120 7.16 2.57 1.59
C LEU A 120 6.36 2.44 2.89
N THR A 121 6.79 1.55 3.79
CA THR A 121 6.02 1.23 4.99
C THR A 121 6.04 2.39 6.00
N PRO A 122 5.03 2.46 6.89
CA PRO A 122 4.89 3.54 7.86
C PRO A 122 6.09 3.78 8.79
N ASP A 123 6.86 2.76 9.16
CA ASP A 123 7.96 2.94 10.12
C ASP A 123 9.33 3.25 9.49
N THR A 124 9.41 3.46 8.17
CA THR A 124 10.65 3.89 7.49
C THR A 124 11.15 5.26 7.99
N GLN A 125 12.47 5.40 8.20
CA GLN A 125 13.07 6.57 8.88
C GLN A 125 14.04 7.39 8.02
N TRP A 126 14.52 6.86 6.90
CA TRP A 126 15.35 7.59 5.91
C TRP A 126 16.60 8.25 6.52
N PHE A 127 17.48 7.44 7.13
CA PHE A 127 18.65 7.93 7.84
C PHE A 127 19.70 8.62 6.97
N SER A 128 19.75 8.33 5.68
CA SER A 128 20.71 8.91 4.75
C SER A 128 20.07 9.37 3.44
N PRO A 129 20.60 10.44 2.80
CA PRO A 129 20.14 10.83 1.47
C PRO A 129 20.25 9.73 0.42
N ALA A 130 21.30 8.91 0.48
CA ALA A 130 21.50 7.82 -0.46
C ALA A 130 20.33 6.83 -0.50
N ASP A 131 19.64 6.62 0.63
CA ASP A 131 18.54 5.65 0.73
C ASP A 131 17.32 6.13 -0.06
N TYR A 132 16.90 7.40 0.08
CA TYR A 132 15.77 7.94 -0.69
C TYR A 132 16.15 8.41 -2.09
N ASP A 133 17.41 8.83 -2.32
CA ASP A 133 17.89 9.22 -3.65
C ASP A 133 17.82 8.05 -4.62
N ALA A 134 18.10 6.82 -4.16
CA ALA A 134 18.00 5.61 -5.01
C ALA A 134 16.58 5.39 -5.57
N ILE A 135 15.55 5.56 -4.74
CA ILE A 135 14.14 5.51 -5.18
C ILE A 135 13.86 6.69 -6.10
N HIS A 136 14.26 7.91 -5.70
CA HIS A 136 13.99 9.13 -6.47
C HIS A 136 14.56 9.09 -7.88
N GLU A 137 15.82 8.65 -8.02
CA GLU A 137 16.55 8.61 -9.27
C GLU A 137 16.12 7.45 -10.18
N SER A 138 15.45 6.42 -9.63
CA SER A 138 14.94 5.29 -10.40
C SER A 138 13.79 5.67 -11.34
N ASN A 139 13.03 6.73 -11.01
CA ASN A 139 11.76 7.11 -11.65
C ASN A 139 10.68 6.01 -11.62
N ILE A 140 10.82 5.03 -10.73
CA ILE A 140 9.79 4.03 -10.46
C ILE A 140 8.79 4.67 -9.48
N PRO A 141 7.48 4.50 -9.70
CA PRO A 141 6.46 5.09 -8.83
C PRO A 141 6.53 4.54 -7.40
N ALA A 142 6.00 5.31 -6.45
CA ALA A 142 5.99 4.92 -5.04
C ALA A 142 4.65 5.23 -4.36
N LEU A 143 4.11 4.22 -3.68
CA LEU A 143 3.06 4.38 -2.69
C LEU A 143 3.71 4.62 -1.32
N ALA A 144 3.65 5.86 -0.88
CA ALA A 144 4.15 6.33 0.41
C ALA A 144 3.06 6.15 1.48
N VAL A 145 3.27 5.21 2.41
CA VAL A 145 2.30 4.88 3.44
C VAL A 145 2.66 5.55 4.77
N GLY A 146 1.67 6.16 5.43
CA GLY A 146 1.80 6.66 6.80
C GLY A 146 2.91 7.71 6.99
N GLU A 147 3.53 7.68 8.19
CA GLU A 147 4.58 8.62 8.59
C GLU A 147 5.85 8.44 7.74
N GLY A 148 6.37 7.21 7.62
CA GLY A 148 7.60 6.89 6.91
C GLY A 148 7.54 7.23 5.43
N GLY A 149 6.45 6.86 4.75
CA GLY A 149 6.21 7.30 3.38
C GLY A 149 6.14 8.82 3.25
N SER A 150 5.47 9.51 4.18
CA SER A 150 5.40 10.97 4.16
C SER A 150 6.76 11.64 4.37
N LEU A 151 7.63 11.05 5.19
CA LEU A 151 9.01 11.49 5.39
C LEU A 151 9.84 11.37 4.10
N PHE A 152 9.67 10.28 3.35
CA PHE A 152 10.26 10.13 2.02
C PHE A 152 9.82 11.26 1.09
N LEU A 153 8.51 11.50 1.02
CA LEU A 153 7.94 12.55 0.16
C LEU A 153 8.52 13.93 0.50
N ALA A 154 8.67 14.28 1.79
CA ALA A 154 9.34 15.51 2.19
C ALA A 154 10.81 15.53 1.76
N ALA A 155 11.53 14.43 1.94
CA ALA A 155 12.96 14.32 1.60
C ALA A 155 13.24 14.56 0.11
N VAL A 156 12.36 14.06 -0.77
CA VAL A 156 12.46 14.26 -2.23
C VAL A 156 11.85 15.58 -2.72
N GLY A 157 11.40 16.44 -1.79
CA GLY A 157 10.79 17.73 -2.09
C GLY A 157 9.41 17.64 -2.76
N SER A 158 8.70 16.53 -2.53
CA SER A 158 7.31 16.37 -2.97
C SER A 158 6.40 17.35 -2.24
N GLN A 159 5.36 17.80 -2.95
CA GLN A 159 4.37 18.74 -2.42
C GLN A 159 3.35 18.08 -1.48
N ILE A 160 3.27 16.75 -1.52
CA ILE A 160 2.40 15.91 -0.67
C ILE A 160 3.17 15.30 0.52
N GLY A 161 4.35 15.84 0.85
CA GLY A 161 5.20 15.34 1.93
C GLY A 161 4.89 15.84 3.35
N TYR A 162 5.73 15.42 4.30
CA TYR A 162 5.57 15.58 5.75
C TYR A 162 5.53 17.03 6.29
N ASP A 163 6.05 18.03 5.57
CA ASP A 163 6.42 19.35 6.14
C ASP A 163 5.29 20.15 6.82
N ASP A 164 4.03 19.74 6.72
CA ASP A 164 2.88 20.32 7.44
C ASP A 164 1.81 19.28 7.81
N VAL A 165 2.20 18.04 8.12
CA VAL A 165 1.23 16.97 8.42
C VAL A 165 0.46 17.19 9.72
N VAL A 166 -0.77 16.67 9.75
CA VAL A 166 -1.60 16.62 10.94
C VAL A 166 -1.86 15.17 11.32
N PHE A 167 -1.50 14.81 12.55
CA PHE A 167 -1.90 13.56 13.17
C PHE A 167 -3.37 13.63 13.57
N SER A 168 -4.13 12.58 13.24
CA SER A 168 -5.55 12.48 13.52
C SER A 168 -5.92 11.06 13.90
N SER A 169 -6.94 10.86 14.72
CA SER A 169 -7.54 9.53 14.96
C SER A 169 -8.68 9.21 13.98
N GLU A 170 -8.73 9.94 12.87
CA GLU A 170 -9.75 9.78 11.83
C GLU A 170 -9.48 8.52 11.03
N LYS A 171 -10.55 7.78 10.74
CA LYS A 171 -10.50 6.48 10.06
C LYS A 171 -11.28 6.47 8.76
N GLN A 172 -11.95 7.59 8.47
CA GLN A 172 -12.82 7.75 7.32
C GLN A 172 -12.28 8.80 6.37
N VAL A 173 -12.47 8.54 5.09
CA VAL A 173 -12.23 9.51 4.03
C VAL A 173 -13.53 9.98 3.43
N ARG A 174 -13.48 11.16 2.82
CA ARG A 174 -14.46 11.70 1.90
C ARG A 174 -13.87 11.65 0.49
N VAL A 175 -14.61 11.07 -0.45
CA VAL A 175 -14.20 10.96 -1.86
C VAL A 175 -14.31 12.34 -2.52
N GLU A 176 -13.25 12.77 -3.22
CA GLU A 176 -13.25 14.05 -3.95
C GLU A 176 -13.48 13.87 -5.46
N ASP A 177 -13.07 12.73 -6.03
CA ASP A 177 -13.31 12.36 -7.44
C ASP A 177 -13.53 10.85 -7.57
N ALA A 178 -14.78 10.41 -7.51
CA ALA A 178 -15.17 9.00 -7.59
C ALA A 178 -14.97 8.40 -8.98
N SER A 179 -14.73 9.23 -10.02
CA SER A 179 -14.45 8.75 -11.37
C SER A 179 -12.98 8.38 -11.58
N HIS A 180 -12.12 8.69 -10.61
CA HIS A 180 -10.71 8.34 -10.65
C HIS A 180 -10.52 6.83 -10.49
N GLU A 181 -9.57 6.26 -11.26
CA GLU A 181 -9.34 4.81 -11.36
C GLU A 181 -9.15 4.13 -10.00
N ILE A 182 -8.50 4.78 -9.03
CA ILE A 182 -8.34 4.24 -7.68
C ILE A 182 -9.66 3.87 -6.96
N PHE A 183 -10.81 4.38 -7.40
CA PHE A 183 -12.13 4.06 -6.83
C PHE A 183 -12.91 3.04 -7.69
N THR A 184 -12.45 2.74 -8.90
CA THR A 184 -13.18 1.91 -9.87
C THR A 184 -12.41 0.67 -10.31
N GLU A 185 -11.07 0.66 -10.24
CA GLU A 185 -10.22 -0.41 -10.77
C GLU A 185 -9.00 -0.72 -9.87
N PRO A 186 -8.60 -2.01 -9.75
CA PRO A 186 -9.29 -3.19 -10.27
C PRO A 186 -10.57 -3.55 -9.48
N ASN A 187 -10.73 -3.00 -8.28
CA ASN A 187 -11.92 -3.23 -7.45
C ASN A 187 -12.86 -2.02 -7.52
N ASP A 188 -14.10 -2.24 -7.95
CA ASP A 188 -15.14 -1.21 -7.89
C ASP A 188 -15.59 -1.00 -6.44
N LEU A 189 -15.32 0.19 -5.89
CA LEU A 189 -15.69 0.54 -4.51
C LEU A 189 -17.16 0.98 -4.37
N ASP A 190 -17.90 1.15 -5.48
CA ASP A 190 -19.31 1.62 -5.52
C ASP A 190 -19.54 2.92 -4.74
N VAL A 191 -18.58 3.86 -4.83
CA VAL A 191 -18.64 5.16 -4.15
C VAL A 191 -19.00 6.30 -5.10
N VAL A 192 -19.54 7.40 -4.56
CA VAL A 192 -19.81 8.64 -5.31
C VAL A 192 -19.10 9.86 -4.72
N ASP A 193 -18.99 10.95 -5.49
CA ASP A 193 -18.38 12.20 -5.04
C ASP A 193 -18.98 12.71 -3.72
N GLY A 194 -18.11 13.00 -2.75
CA GLY A 194 -18.47 13.47 -1.44
C GLY A 194 -19.00 12.41 -0.49
N GLU A 195 -19.12 11.15 -0.91
CA GLU A 195 -19.39 10.01 -0.03
C GLU A 195 -18.25 9.80 0.97
N THR A 196 -18.58 9.25 2.13
CA THR A 196 -17.61 8.93 3.17
C THR A 196 -17.63 7.45 3.48
N PHE A 197 -16.45 6.82 3.57
CA PHE A 197 -16.32 5.44 4.00
C PHE A 197 -15.11 5.26 4.92
N SER A 198 -15.15 4.18 5.71
CA SER A 198 -14.06 3.84 6.63
C SER A 198 -12.96 3.09 5.88
N VAL A 199 -11.74 3.60 5.93
CA VAL A 199 -10.53 2.94 5.40
C VAL A 199 -9.94 1.99 6.45
N MET A 200 -9.99 2.39 7.72
CA MET A 200 -9.43 1.60 8.83
C MET A 200 -10.47 1.28 9.91
N SER A 201 -10.21 0.20 10.66
CA SER A 201 -10.94 -0.20 11.85
C SER A 201 -10.27 0.32 13.13
N ASP A 202 -8.93 0.38 13.17
CA ASP A 202 -8.15 0.99 14.24
C ASP A 202 -7.00 1.88 13.77
N LEU A 203 -6.41 2.66 14.70
CA LEU A 203 -5.21 3.51 14.54
C LEU A 203 -5.38 4.97 14.07
N THR A 204 -4.22 5.63 13.95
CA THR A 204 -3.98 7.07 13.70
C THR A 204 -3.69 7.28 12.23
N ALA A 205 -4.17 8.38 11.66
CA ALA A 205 -3.91 8.80 10.30
C ALA A 205 -3.02 10.05 10.27
N LEU A 206 -2.29 10.21 9.17
CA LEU A 206 -1.32 11.28 8.94
C LEU A 206 -1.64 11.98 7.62
N TYR A 207 -2.05 13.25 7.71
CA TYR A 207 -2.57 13.94 6.54
C TYR A 207 -1.66 15.10 6.10
N PRO A 208 -0.98 15.01 4.93
CA PRO A 208 -0.27 16.14 4.36
C PRO A 208 -1.24 17.28 3.97
N PRO A 209 -0.76 18.53 3.88
CA PRO A 209 -1.53 19.63 3.29
C PRO A 209 -2.06 19.26 1.92
N VAL A 210 -3.35 19.50 1.67
CA VAL A 210 -3.75 19.86 0.31
C VAL A 210 -3.30 21.29 0.16
N THR A 211 -2.26 21.51 -0.63
CA THR A 211 -1.99 22.87 -1.06
C THR A 211 -3.05 23.24 -2.08
N ASP A 212 -4.04 24.04 -1.69
CA ASP A 212 -4.93 24.77 -2.61
C ASP A 212 -4.16 25.80 -3.46
N ASP A 213 -2.85 25.65 -3.62
CA ASP A 213 -2.02 26.54 -4.41
C ASP A 213 -2.26 26.22 -5.89
N PRO A 214 -2.90 27.11 -6.66
CA PRO A 214 -3.16 26.89 -8.08
C PRO A 214 -1.86 26.85 -8.91
N SER A 215 -0.69 27.13 -8.33
CA SER A 215 0.60 26.89 -8.96
C SER A 215 1.11 25.44 -8.83
N ASN A 216 0.46 24.60 -8.02
CA ASN A 216 0.76 23.18 -7.83
C ASN A 216 0.01 22.32 -8.85
N SER A 217 0.27 22.56 -10.13
CA SER A 217 -0.40 21.89 -11.26
C SER A 217 -0.09 20.39 -11.41
N GLY A 218 0.59 19.78 -10.43
CA GLY A 218 1.01 18.38 -10.47
C GLY A 218 0.43 17.52 -9.34
N VAL A 219 -0.38 18.06 -8.43
CA VAL A 219 -0.96 17.30 -7.32
C VAL A 219 -2.48 17.20 -7.47
N SER A 220 -2.99 15.98 -7.37
CA SER A 220 -4.42 15.65 -7.30
C SER A 220 -4.75 15.14 -5.91
N THR A 221 -5.71 15.77 -5.23
CA THR A 221 -6.29 15.21 -4.00
C THR A 221 -7.48 14.36 -4.36
N LEU A 222 -7.41 13.07 -4.04
CA LEU A 222 -8.41 12.07 -4.46
C LEU A 222 -9.38 11.75 -3.32
N ALA A 223 -8.89 11.78 -2.08
CA ALA A 223 -9.72 11.66 -0.89
C ALA A 223 -9.19 12.53 0.25
N THR A 224 -10.11 13.11 1.04
CA THR A 224 -9.77 13.94 2.20
C THR A 224 -10.28 13.29 3.49
N PRO A 225 -9.70 13.58 4.67
CA PRO A 225 -10.27 13.10 5.91
C PRO A 225 -11.56 13.86 6.24
N VAL A 226 -12.57 13.15 6.74
CA VAL A 226 -13.90 13.72 7.03
C VAL A 226 -13.83 14.92 7.97
N SER A 227 -12.94 14.88 8.96
CA SER A 227 -12.75 15.95 9.94
C SER A 227 -11.95 17.16 9.43
N ASN A 228 -11.24 17.06 8.29
CA ASN A 228 -10.41 18.13 7.78
C ASN A 228 -10.17 18.06 6.26
N THR A 229 -11.13 18.56 5.48
CA THR A 229 -11.07 18.53 4.01
C THR A 229 -9.97 19.40 3.38
N ALA A 230 -9.18 20.13 4.18
CA ALA A 230 -8.03 20.88 3.70
C ALA A 230 -6.74 20.01 3.63
N ARG A 231 -6.85 18.70 3.89
CA ARG A 231 -5.73 17.75 3.92
C ARG A 231 -6.02 16.54 3.03
N GLY A 232 -4.97 16.01 2.39
CA GLY A 232 -5.10 14.91 1.44
C GLY A 232 -4.88 13.60 2.18
N ALA A 233 -5.93 12.84 2.42
CA ALA A 233 -5.78 11.48 2.95
C ALA A 233 -5.18 10.57 1.87
N ILE A 234 -5.68 10.70 0.65
CA ILE A 234 -5.11 10.11 -0.56
C ILE A 234 -4.80 11.23 -1.54
N ALA A 235 -3.53 11.37 -1.91
CA ALA A 235 -3.08 12.40 -2.84
C ALA A 235 -2.03 11.83 -3.79
N PHE A 236 -2.09 12.22 -5.06
CA PHE A 236 -1.18 11.78 -6.11
C PHE A 236 -0.44 12.97 -6.69
N GLU A 237 0.87 12.85 -6.84
CA GLU A 237 1.71 13.79 -7.57
C GLU A 237 2.11 13.17 -8.93
N SER A 238 1.99 13.94 -10.00
CA SER A 238 2.24 13.53 -11.41
C SER A 238 3.65 13.02 -11.70
N ARG A 239 4.54 13.03 -10.69
CA ARG A 239 5.87 12.42 -10.73
C ARG A 239 5.84 10.92 -10.39
N GLY A 240 4.67 10.34 -10.15
CA GLY A 240 4.51 8.92 -9.79
C GLY A 240 4.53 8.67 -8.28
N TYR A 241 4.24 9.68 -7.45
CA TYR A 241 4.19 9.51 -6.00
C TYR A 241 2.76 9.62 -5.51
N MET A 242 2.34 8.65 -4.70
CA MET A 242 1.04 8.68 -4.05
C MET A 242 1.23 8.60 -2.54
N ASN A 243 0.57 9.50 -1.81
CA ASN A 243 0.46 9.43 -0.37
C ASN A 243 -0.79 8.61 0.01
N PHE A 244 -0.60 7.56 0.80
CA PHE A 244 -1.64 6.86 1.53
C PHE A 244 -1.51 7.24 3.01
N GLY A 245 -2.21 8.30 3.41
CA GLY A 245 -2.04 9.03 4.66
C GLY A 245 -2.55 8.33 5.91
N PHE A 246 -2.42 7.02 5.98
CA PHE A 246 -2.82 6.19 7.10
C PHE A 246 -1.60 5.48 7.63
N ASP A 247 -1.36 5.62 8.93
CA ASP A 247 -0.37 4.82 9.64
C ASP A 247 -1.10 3.57 10.13
N PHE A 248 -0.75 2.39 9.60
CA PHE A 248 -1.54 1.18 9.83
C PHE A 248 -0.71 -0.10 9.78
N GLU A 249 -1.15 -1.07 10.57
CA GLU A 249 -0.90 -2.50 10.35
C GLU A 249 -1.98 -3.04 9.42
N THR A 250 -1.63 -3.92 8.47
CA THR A 250 -2.54 -4.30 7.37
C THR A 250 -3.85 -4.94 7.84
N ASP A 251 -3.82 -5.62 8.99
CA ASP A 251 -5.00 -6.21 9.64
C ASP A 251 -6.04 -5.18 10.11
N ASN A 252 -5.67 -3.89 10.18
CA ASN A 252 -6.60 -2.83 10.54
C ASN A 252 -7.40 -2.27 9.36
N LEU A 253 -7.06 -2.59 8.11
CA LEU A 253 -7.83 -2.14 6.95
C LEU A 253 -9.24 -2.75 6.95
N THR A 254 -10.24 -1.93 6.59
CA THR A 254 -11.56 -2.46 6.24
C THR A 254 -11.50 -3.14 4.86
N GLY A 255 -12.54 -3.87 4.45
CA GLY A 255 -12.61 -4.39 3.07
C GLY A 255 -12.41 -3.31 2.01
N LEU A 256 -13.18 -2.21 2.09
CA LEU A 256 -13.03 -1.06 1.18
C LEU A 256 -11.65 -0.39 1.30
N GLY A 257 -11.05 -0.36 2.49
CA GLY A 257 -9.71 0.19 2.69
C GLY A 257 -8.63 -0.66 2.03
N ALA A 258 -8.77 -1.99 2.11
CA ALA A 258 -7.90 -2.94 1.45
C ALA A 258 -8.02 -2.83 -0.09
N ASP A 259 -9.24 -2.80 -0.60
CA ASP A 259 -9.52 -2.63 -2.03
C ASP A 259 -8.95 -1.30 -2.55
N LEU A 260 -9.16 -0.20 -1.81
CA LEU A 260 -8.59 1.11 -2.14
C LEU A 260 -7.05 1.09 -2.18
N PHE A 261 -6.41 0.41 -1.23
CA PHE A 261 -4.96 0.29 -1.20
C PHE A 261 -4.43 -0.45 -2.44
N ILE A 262 -5.05 -1.57 -2.82
CA ILE A 262 -4.68 -2.33 -4.01
C ILE A 262 -4.91 -1.50 -5.28
N ASN A 263 -6.04 -0.81 -5.38
CA ASN A 263 -6.32 0.09 -6.50
C ASN A 263 -5.29 1.22 -6.62
N CYS A 264 -4.78 1.73 -5.50
CA CYS A 264 -3.71 2.72 -5.50
C CYS A 264 -2.38 2.16 -6.06
N LEU A 265 -2.02 0.92 -5.69
CA LEU A 265 -0.84 0.25 -6.24
C LEU A 265 -0.97 0.00 -7.74
N GLU A 266 -2.11 -0.52 -8.16
CA GLU A 266 -2.38 -0.82 -9.57
C GLU A 266 -2.36 0.42 -10.43
N PHE A 267 -3.03 1.49 -9.99
CA PHE A 267 -3.00 2.78 -10.66
C PHE A 267 -1.57 3.31 -10.86
N LEU A 268 -0.67 3.13 -9.88
CA LEU A 268 0.71 3.62 -10.00
C LEU A 268 1.49 2.90 -11.09
N VAL A 269 1.23 1.61 -11.33
CA VAL A 269 1.94 0.81 -12.35
C VAL A 269 1.42 1.11 -13.77
N THR A 270 0.20 1.64 -13.92
CA THR A 270 -0.41 1.94 -15.23
C THR A 270 -0.13 3.34 -15.76
N GLN A 271 0.59 4.19 -15.01
CA GLN A 271 0.88 5.60 -15.39
C GLN A 271 1.92 5.78 -16.50
#